data_AF-A0A1J3D1B7-F1
#
_entry.id   AF-A0A1J3D1B7-F1
#
_cell.length_a   1.000
_cell.length_b   1.000
_cell.length_c   1.000
_cell.angle_alpha   90.00
_cell.angle_beta   90.00
_cell.angle_gamma   90.00
#
_symmetry.space_group_name_H-M   'P 1'
#
loop_
_entity.id
_entity.type
_entity.pdbx_description
1 polymer ?
#
loop_
_entity_poly.entity_id
_entity_poly.type
_entity_poly.pdbx_seq_one_letter_code
_entity_poly.pdbx_strand_id
1 'polypeptide(L)'
;KAQWESKELLTFCIKRLKNLNKVKLKNAEFVWTEPHSKRIKVKITVQAEVLNGAVLEQSYPVEYTVRDNLCESCSRFQANPDQ
;
A
#
# COMPACT_ATOMS: atom_id res chain seq x y z
N LYS A 1 3.63 1.15 15.17
CA LYS A 1 2.24 0.82 14.74
C LYS A 1 1.81 1.93 13.80
N ALA A 2 1.49 1.64 12.54
CA ALA A 2 1.01 2.68 11.62
C ALA A 2 -0.50 2.90 11.85
N GLN A 3 -0.92 4.14 12.02
CA GLN A 3 -2.33 4.49 12.21
C GLN A 3 -3.09 4.41 10.87
N TRP A 4 -4.40 4.12 10.92
CA TRP A 4 -5.28 4.21 9.74
C TRP A 4 -5.21 5.60 9.12
N GLU A 5 -5.19 5.65 7.79
CA GLU A 5 -5.11 6.89 7.00
C GLU A 5 -3.86 7.76 7.28
N SER A 6 -2.82 7.19 7.89
CA SER A 6 -1.57 7.90 8.16
C SER A 6 -0.66 7.99 6.93
N LYS A 7 0.17 9.02 6.91
CA LYS A 7 1.24 9.20 5.91
C LYS A 7 2.25 8.03 5.90
N GLU A 8 2.50 7.44 7.06
CA GLU A 8 3.38 6.27 7.21
C GLU A 8 2.82 5.04 6.48
N LEU A 9 1.53 4.78 6.67
CA LEU A 9 0.85 3.66 6.01
C LEU A 9 0.80 3.87 4.49
N LEU A 10 0.55 5.10 4.04
CA LEU A 10 0.57 5.44 2.61
C LEU A 10 1.95 5.17 2.00
N THR A 11 3.01 5.61 2.68
CA THR A 11 4.39 5.38 2.25
C THR A 11 4.72 3.89 2.19
N PHE A 12 4.25 3.12 3.16
CA PHE A 12 4.41 1.67 3.18
C PHE A 12 3.71 0.98 2.00
N CYS A 13 2.47 1.38 1.70
CA CYS A 13 1.72 0.88 0.56
C CYS A 13 2.44 1.19 -0.77
N ILE A 14 2.87 2.43 -0.98
CA ILE A 14 3.57 2.85 -2.20
C ILE A 14 4.86 2.05 -2.38
N LYS A 15 5.66 1.85 -1.33
CA LYS A 15 6.92 1.09 -1.39
C LYS A 15 6.74 -0.38 -1.78
N ARG A 16 5.55 -0.96 -1.59
CA ARG A 16 5.27 -2.36 -1.99
C ARG A 16 4.96 -2.51 -3.48
N LEU A 17 4.67 -1.42 -4.18
CA LEU A 17 4.36 -1.49 -5.61
C LEU A 17 5.63 -1.67 -6.43
N LYS A 18 5.55 -2.61 -7.37
CA LYS A 18 6.65 -2.90 -8.31
C LYS A 18 6.68 -1.84 -9.40
N ASN A 19 7.87 -1.57 -9.95
CA ASN A 19 8.08 -0.72 -11.12
C ASN A 19 7.75 0.78 -10.97
N LEU A 20 7.58 1.30 -9.75
CA LEU A 20 7.44 2.74 -9.52
C LEU A 20 8.67 3.55 -9.96
N ASN A 21 9.85 2.94 -10.06
CA ASN A 21 11.08 3.63 -10.50
C ASN A 21 11.02 4.12 -11.96
N LYS A 22 10.09 3.60 -12.78
CA LYS A 22 9.93 4.00 -14.19
C LYS A 22 9.03 5.22 -14.38
N VAL A 23 8.27 5.59 -13.36
CA VAL A 23 7.24 6.63 -13.44
C VAL A 23 7.40 7.60 -12.27
N LYS A 24 7.09 8.88 -12.48
CA LYS A 24 7.13 9.87 -11.40
C LYS A 24 5.83 9.81 -10.62
N LEU A 25 5.91 9.56 -9.31
CA LEU A 25 4.74 9.64 -8.44
C LEU A 25 4.35 11.12 -8.26
N LYS A 26 3.12 11.49 -8.63
CA LYS A 26 2.61 12.86 -8.47
C LYS A 26 1.75 13.01 -7.22
N ASN A 27 0.79 12.09 -7.01
CA ASN A 27 -0.10 12.12 -5.86
C ASN A 27 -0.44 10.69 -5.39
N ALA A 28 -0.79 10.56 -4.12
CA ALA A 28 -1.35 9.33 -3.57
C ALA A 28 -2.35 9.69 -2.47
N GLU A 29 -3.54 9.11 -2.53
CA GLU A 29 -4.66 9.41 -1.62
C GLU A 29 -5.36 8.12 -1.20
N PHE A 30 -5.86 8.10 0.04
CA PHE A 30 -6.73 7.01 0.49
C PHE A 30 -8.12 7.19 -0.11
N VAL A 31 -8.69 6.08 -0.55
CA VAL A 31 -10.09 6.02 -0.95
C VAL A 31 -10.84 5.37 0.19
N TRP A 32 -11.93 6.01 0.64
CA TRP A 32 -12.75 5.47 1.71
C TRP A 32 -13.17 4.03 1.40
N THR A 33 -13.05 3.19 2.42
CA THR A 33 -13.45 1.79 2.40
C THR A 33 -14.24 1.50 3.67
N GLU A 34 -15.17 0.56 3.58
CA GLU A 34 -15.98 0.15 4.72
C GLU A 34 -15.06 -0.31 5.88
N PRO A 35 -15.25 0.18 7.13
CA PRO A 35 -14.36 -0.09 8.27
C PRO A 35 -14.12 -1.57 8.58
N HIS A 36 -15.07 -2.44 8.26
CA HIS A 36 -15.00 -3.88 8.54
C HIS A 36 -14.45 -4.70 7.37
N SER A 37 -14.25 -4.08 6.21
CA SER A 37 -13.84 -4.80 5.00
C SER A 37 -12.41 -5.34 5.06
N LYS A 38 -11.61 -4.90 6.04
CA LYS A 38 -10.15 -5.19 6.11
C LYS A 38 -9.46 -4.89 4.77
N ARG A 39 -9.94 -3.89 4.03
CA ARG A 39 -9.39 -3.47 2.74
C ARG A 39 -8.88 -2.05 2.86
N ILE A 40 -7.78 -1.76 2.20
CA ILE A 40 -7.21 -0.43 2.10
C ILE A 40 -7.16 -0.11 0.61
N LYS A 41 -7.92 0.89 0.17
CA LYS A 41 -7.85 1.38 -1.20
C LYS A 41 -7.00 2.66 -1.23
N VAL A 42 -6.04 2.69 -2.14
CA VAL A 42 -5.16 3.83 -2.37
C VAL A 42 -5.25 4.18 -3.84
N LYS A 43 -5.63 5.41 -4.15
CA LYS A 43 -5.56 5.93 -5.52
C LYS A 43 -4.23 6.62 -5.71
N ILE A 44 -3.50 6.20 -6.74
CA ILE A 44 -2.15 6.65 -7.02
C ILE A 44 -2.16 7.34 -8.37
N THR A 45 -1.64 8.56 -8.40
CA THR A 45 -1.48 9.33 -9.63
C THR A 45 -0.01 9.34 -10.01
N VAL A 46 0.29 8.73 -11.16
CA VAL A 46 1.63 8.66 -11.73
C VAL A 46 1.70 9.50 -13.00
N GLN A 47 2.89 9.99 -13.26
CA GLN A 47 3.22 10.81 -14.41
C GLN A 47 4.37 10.15 -15.17
N ALA A 48 4.20 9.96 -16.48
CA ALA A 48 5.20 9.38 -17.34
C ALA A 48 5.31 10.17 -18.64
N GLU A 49 6.54 10.30 -19.16
CA GLU A 49 6.77 10.83 -20.49
C GLU A 49 6.53 9.71 -21.50
N VAL A 50 5.70 9.96 -22.50
CA VAL A 50 5.30 8.93 -23.47
C VAL A 50 6.03 9.08 -24.80
N LEU A 51 5.71 10.10 -25.60
CA LEU A 51 6.27 10.32 -26.94
C LEU A 51 6.47 11.82 -27.15
N ASN A 52 7.62 12.20 -27.70
CA ASN A 52 7.95 13.57 -28.12
C ASN A 52 7.76 14.63 -27.01
N GLY A 53 8.14 14.33 -25.76
CA GLY A 53 7.99 15.27 -24.65
C GLY A 53 6.56 15.40 -24.11
N ALA A 54 5.59 14.67 -24.65
CA ALA A 54 4.24 14.63 -24.10
C ALA A 54 4.24 13.89 -22.76
N VAL A 55 3.70 14.54 -21.74
CA VAL A 55 3.63 14.00 -20.38
C VAL A 55 2.21 13.56 -20.08
N LEU A 56 2.04 12.27 -19.80
CA LEU A 56 0.75 11.67 -19.47
C LEU A 56 0.65 11.45 -17.96
N GLU A 57 -0.52 11.82 -17.43
CA GLU A 57 -0.89 11.60 -16.04
C GLU A 57 -2.00 10.57 -15.97
N GLN A 58 -1.80 9.54 -15.16
CA GLN A 58 -2.78 8.46 -15.00
C GLN A 58 -3.01 8.19 -13.52
N SER A 59 -4.29 8.05 -13.17
CA SER A 59 -4.69 7.62 -11.83
C SER A 59 -5.03 6.13 -11.85
N TYR A 60 -4.50 5.40 -10.88
CA TYR A 60 -4.67 3.96 -10.75
C TYR A 60 -5.13 3.62 -9.31
N PRO A 61 -6.30 2.98 -9.14
CA PRO A 61 -6.73 2.49 -7.85
C PRO A 61 -6.02 1.18 -7.52
N VAL A 62 -5.30 1.16 -6.40
CA VAL A 62 -4.69 -0.03 -5.82
C VAL A 62 -5.49 -0.46 -4.60
N GLU A 63 -5.72 -1.76 -4.47
CA GLU A 63 -6.40 -2.32 -3.33
C GLU A 63 -5.50 -3.31 -2.58
N TYR A 64 -5.45 -3.16 -1.26
CA TYR A 64 -4.76 -4.05 -0.34
C TYR A 64 -5.76 -4.76 0.56
N THR A 65 -5.53 -6.04 0.83
CA THR A 65 -6.25 -6.81 1.84
C THR A 65 -5.39 -6.96 3.08
N VAL A 66 -5.93 -6.58 4.23
CA VAL A 66 -5.30 -6.75 5.54
C VAL A 66 -5.58 -8.18 6.01
N ARG A 67 -4.51 -8.91 6.33
CA ARG A 67 -4.57 -10.24 6.94
C ARG A 67 -3.95 -10.17 8.33
N ASP A 68 -4.69 -10.65 9.31
CA ASP A 68 -4.20 -10.77 10.67
C ASP A 68 -3.33 -12.02 10.73
N ASN A 69 -2.06 -11.82 11.08
CA ASN A 69 -1.10 -12.90 11.27
C ASN A 69 -0.51 -12.81 12.67
N LEU A 70 -0.24 -13.97 13.26
CA LEU A 70 0.54 -14.04 14.50
C LEU A 70 1.97 -13.58 14.23
N CYS A 71 2.52 -12.85 15.20
CA CYS A 71 3.93 -12.51 15.18
C CYS A 71 4.78 -13.80 15.27
N GLU A 72 5.99 -13.80 14.75
CA GLU A 72 6.80 -15.03 14.68
C GLU A 72 7.10 -15.61 16.08
N SER A 73 7.37 -14.75 17.06
CA SER A 73 7.53 -15.17 18.47
C SER A 73 6.24 -15.73 19.06
N CYS A 74 5.09 -15.12 18.75
CA CYS A 74 3.76 -15.56 19.19
C CYS A 74 3.40 -16.93 18.61
N SER A 75 3.72 -17.13 17.32
CA SER A 75 3.49 -18.39 16.61
C SER A 75 4.36 -19.52 17.18
N ARG A 76 5.63 -19.24 17.48
CA ARG A 76 6.55 -20.20 18.11
C ARG A 76 6.09 -20.61 19.51
N PHE A 77 5.61 -19.66 20.33
CA PHE A 77 5.07 -19.95 21.66
C PHE A 77 3.81 -20.83 21.60
N GLN A 78 2.92 -20.63 20.62
CA GLN A 78 1.77 -21.51 20.45
C GLN A 78 2.15 -22.91 19.95
N ALA A 79 3.20 -23.03 19.13
CA ALA A 79 3.67 -24.31 18.62
C ALA A 79 4.38 -25.14 19.70
N ASN A 80 5.18 -24.50 20.57
CA ASN A 80 5.89 -25.12 21.69
C ASN A 80 5.77 -24.23 22.95
N PRO A 81 4.71 -24.38 23.75
CA PRO A 81 4.48 -23.55 24.94
C PRO A 81 5.45 -23.83 26.11
N ASP A 82 6.20 -24.93 26.06
CA ASP A 82 7.13 -25.40 27.10
C ASP A 82 8.61 -25.00 26.86
N GLN A 83 8.87 -24.07 25.93
CA GLN A 83 10.19 -23.45 25.69
C GLN A 83 10.14 -21.96 26.02
#